data_AF-A0AAN7VA53-F1
#
_entry.id   AF-A0AAN7VA53-F1
#
_cell.length_a   1.000
_cell.length_b   1.000
_cell.length_c   1.000
_cell.angle_alpha   90.00
_cell.angle_beta   90.00
_cell.angle_gamma   90.00
#
_symmetry.space_group_name_H-M   'P 1'
#
loop_
_entity.id
_entity.type
_entity.pdbx_description
1 polymer ?
#
loop_
_entity_poly.entity_id
_entity_poly.type
_entity_poly.pdbx_seq_one_letter_code
_entity_poly.pdbx_strand_id
1 'polypeptide(L)'
;MLVGPDTTRPIVKRNASMVYLHDFLLDGKHVIDAVTWHQYYFDGKNATVRQFLDPDVFNLLETQISSIKDIVKNVGADSKPIWLGICIRGKDCKVNKLFMLIGETSSAYGGGAPGLSNTFVATFIWLDKLGMAARNGLDIVVRQTLFRGNYSLLDEDLRPLPDWWLSVIYKKIVDPRVVPCNVTVSRTVRLYCHCTKKHIFNLYSPFIVVFGLNVNKSQMQVKLHEYDGYVWEYSLTAKGSLVSKDIQLNGKTLSVTSSGILPDLDPVLVSANPYLKLRPYSLTFWIIPMHTSSCSIE
;
A
#
# COMPACT_ATOMS: atom_id res chain seq x y z
N MET A 1 -22.45 -6.84 -4.82
CA MET A 1 -21.39 -7.02 -3.81
C MET A 1 -21.89 -6.40 -2.52
N LEU A 2 -22.16 -7.19 -1.49
CA LEU A 2 -22.49 -6.73 -0.14
C LEU A 2 -21.24 -6.87 0.74
N VAL A 3 -20.85 -5.83 1.47
CA VAL A 3 -19.66 -5.86 2.34
C VAL A 3 -20.03 -5.42 3.75
N GLY A 4 -19.27 -5.84 4.74
CA GLY A 4 -19.49 -5.47 6.13
C GLY A 4 -18.54 -6.18 7.10
N PRO A 5 -18.62 -5.89 8.41
CA PRO A 5 -19.54 -4.93 9.02
C PRO A 5 -18.94 -3.53 9.21
N ASP A 6 -17.80 -3.22 8.59
CA ASP A 6 -17.10 -1.94 8.76
C ASP A 6 -16.73 -1.66 10.23
N THR A 7 -16.31 -2.72 10.94
CA THR A 7 -15.87 -2.60 12.34
C THR A 7 -14.60 -1.77 12.45
N THR A 8 -14.37 -1.14 13.59
CA THR A 8 -13.12 -0.43 13.85
C THR A 8 -11.94 -1.41 14.05
N ARG A 9 -10.72 -0.88 14.05
CA ARG A 9 -9.48 -1.67 14.21
C ARG A 9 -9.49 -2.54 15.46
N PRO A 10 -8.81 -3.70 15.45
CA PRO A 10 -8.62 -4.48 16.66
C PRO A 10 -7.65 -3.76 17.60
N ILE A 11 -8.00 -3.72 18.89
CA ILE A 11 -7.18 -3.15 19.95
C ILE A 11 -7.11 -4.18 21.08
N VAL A 12 -5.92 -4.72 21.36
CA VAL A 12 -5.75 -5.80 22.35
C VAL A 12 -6.33 -5.44 23.73
N LYS A 13 -6.13 -4.20 24.19
CA LYS A 13 -6.66 -3.72 25.48
C LYS A 13 -8.18 -3.41 25.46
N ARG A 14 -8.82 -3.37 24.30
CA ARG A 14 -10.24 -3.03 24.10
C ARG A 14 -10.82 -3.94 23.02
N ASN A 15 -11.26 -5.13 23.44
CA ASN A 15 -11.67 -6.21 22.53
C ASN A 15 -13.08 -6.08 21.95
N ALA A 16 -13.87 -5.07 22.32
CA ALA A 16 -15.26 -4.92 21.87
C ALA A 16 -15.43 -5.00 20.34
N SER A 17 -14.52 -4.40 19.56
CA SER A 17 -14.57 -4.47 18.09
C SER A 17 -14.30 -5.86 17.54
N MET A 18 -13.44 -6.64 18.21
CA MET A 18 -13.13 -8.02 17.87
C MET A 18 -14.27 -8.97 18.24
N VAL A 19 -14.89 -8.77 19.40
CA VAL A 19 -16.08 -9.52 19.83
C VAL A 19 -17.23 -9.27 18.87
N TYR A 20 -17.52 -7.99 18.55
CA TYR A 20 -18.56 -7.65 17.58
C TYR A 20 -18.31 -8.28 16.20
N LEU A 21 -17.06 -8.22 15.70
CA LEU A 21 -16.74 -8.84 14.41
C LEU A 21 -16.93 -10.35 14.44
N HIS A 22 -16.49 -11.01 15.51
CA HIS A 22 -16.66 -12.44 15.71
C HIS A 22 -18.14 -12.82 15.66
N ASP A 23 -18.97 -12.17 16.47
CA ASP A 23 -20.41 -12.46 16.56
C ASP A 23 -21.14 -12.14 15.25
N PHE A 24 -20.81 -11.02 14.60
CA PHE A 24 -21.34 -10.69 13.27
C PHE A 24 -21.02 -11.78 12.24
N LEU A 25 -19.80 -12.34 12.25
CA LEU A 25 -19.41 -13.36 11.29
C LEU A 25 -19.97 -14.75 11.61
N LEU A 26 -20.33 -15.05 12.86
CA LEU A 26 -21.01 -16.30 13.19
C LEU A 26 -22.34 -16.44 12.42
N ASP A 27 -23.11 -15.34 12.36
CA ASP A 27 -24.43 -15.34 11.74
C ASP A 27 -24.42 -14.79 10.29
N GLY A 28 -23.60 -13.77 10.03
CA GLY A 28 -23.66 -12.94 8.83
C GLY A 28 -22.68 -13.30 7.71
N LYS A 29 -21.72 -14.21 7.94
CA LYS A 29 -20.68 -14.53 6.92
C LYS A 29 -21.23 -15.05 5.59
N HIS A 30 -22.44 -15.62 5.59
CA HIS A 30 -23.07 -16.19 4.41
C HIS A 30 -23.71 -15.15 3.48
N VAL A 31 -24.00 -13.95 3.99
CA VAL A 31 -24.67 -12.89 3.20
C VAL A 31 -23.70 -11.84 2.69
N ILE A 32 -22.52 -11.69 3.30
CA ILE A 32 -21.49 -10.74 2.85
C ILE A 32 -20.54 -11.37 1.83
N ASP A 33 -20.17 -10.60 0.81
CA ASP A 33 -19.13 -10.92 -0.17
C ASP A 33 -17.72 -10.67 0.35
N ALA A 34 -17.60 -9.79 1.36
CA ALA A 34 -16.30 -9.47 1.93
C ALA A 34 -16.36 -8.88 3.34
N VAL A 35 -15.30 -9.14 4.12
CA VAL A 35 -15.11 -8.56 5.46
C VAL A 35 -14.44 -7.21 5.36
N THR A 36 -15.08 -6.19 5.90
CA THR A 36 -14.56 -4.82 5.99
C THR A 36 -14.27 -4.43 7.43
N TRP A 37 -13.16 -3.72 7.61
CA TRP A 37 -12.76 -3.10 8.86
C TRP A 37 -11.99 -1.81 8.60
N HIS A 38 -11.92 -0.94 9.60
CA HIS A 38 -11.29 0.37 9.49
C HIS A 38 -9.94 0.41 10.20
N GLN A 39 -9.01 1.19 9.67
CA GLN A 39 -7.67 1.29 10.27
C GLN A 39 -7.11 2.71 10.24
N TYR A 40 -6.63 3.16 11.39
CA TYR A 40 -5.89 4.40 11.59
C TYR A 40 -4.79 4.17 12.62
N TYR A 41 -3.62 4.77 12.44
CA TYR A 41 -2.48 4.50 13.33
C TYR A 41 -2.58 5.25 14.67
N PHE A 42 -2.91 6.54 14.63
CA PHE A 42 -2.90 7.41 15.82
C PHE A 42 -3.91 8.56 15.72
N ASP A 43 -4.06 9.31 16.82
CA ASP A 43 -4.95 10.49 16.89
C ASP A 43 -4.36 11.66 16.09
N GLY A 44 -5.15 12.27 15.21
CA GLY A 44 -4.74 13.45 14.45
C GLY A 44 -4.44 14.66 15.33
N LYS A 45 -5.07 14.79 16.50
CA LYS A 45 -4.88 15.95 17.39
C LYS A 45 -3.49 16.00 18.02
N ASN A 46 -2.90 14.84 18.32
CA ASN A 46 -1.65 14.71 19.06
C ASN A 46 -0.52 14.12 18.21
N ALA A 47 -0.71 14.07 16.89
CA ALA A 47 0.25 13.45 15.98
C ALA A 47 1.54 14.28 15.85
N THR A 48 2.66 13.58 15.75
CA THR A 48 3.99 14.19 15.56
C THR A 48 4.66 13.64 14.31
N VAL A 49 5.56 14.41 13.69
CA VAL A 49 6.38 13.96 12.56
C VAL A 49 7.10 12.63 12.87
N ARG A 50 7.55 12.46 14.11
CA ARG A 50 8.23 11.23 14.56
C ARG A 50 7.36 9.99 14.38
N GLN A 51 6.06 10.06 14.70
CA GLN A 51 5.14 8.92 14.54
C GLN A 51 4.92 8.53 13.09
N PHE A 52 4.99 9.49 12.15
CA PHE A 52 4.89 9.21 10.72
C PHE A 52 6.14 8.52 10.14
N LEU A 53 7.24 8.51 10.89
CA LEU A 53 8.54 7.96 10.47
C LEU A 53 8.99 6.79 11.35
N ASP A 54 8.14 6.32 12.27
CA ASP A 54 8.50 5.31 13.26
C ASP A 54 8.12 3.89 12.74
N PRO A 55 9.10 3.00 12.49
CA PRO A 55 8.82 1.62 12.07
C PRO A 55 7.94 0.84 13.04
N ASP A 56 7.93 1.18 14.33
CA ASP A 56 7.08 0.51 15.31
C ASP A 56 5.61 0.87 15.15
N VAL A 57 5.32 2.09 14.72
CA VAL A 57 3.98 2.49 14.31
C VAL A 57 3.54 1.69 13.09
N PHE A 58 4.43 1.47 12.12
CA PHE A 58 4.11 0.71 10.90
C PHE A 58 3.76 -0.76 11.20
N ASN A 59 4.50 -1.38 12.13
CA ASN A 59 4.30 -2.77 12.55
C ASN A 59 2.92 -3.02 13.19
N LEU A 60 2.24 -1.98 13.68
CA LEU A 60 0.89 -2.10 14.22
C LEU A 60 -0.09 -2.74 13.22
N LEU A 61 0.03 -2.38 11.94
CA LEU A 61 -0.89 -2.87 10.91
C LEU A 61 -0.81 -4.39 10.72
N GLU A 62 0.39 -4.95 10.77
CA GLU A 62 0.61 -6.40 10.62
C GLU A 62 -0.09 -7.18 11.74
N THR A 63 0.11 -6.75 12.98
CA THR A 63 -0.57 -7.33 14.15
C THR A 63 -2.08 -7.23 14.03
N GLN A 64 -2.60 -6.09 13.56
CA GLN A 64 -4.04 -5.90 13.37
C GLN A 64 -4.61 -6.81 12.28
N ILE A 65 -3.90 -6.96 11.15
CA ILE A 65 -4.31 -7.88 10.08
C ILE A 65 -4.33 -9.32 10.60
N SER A 66 -3.31 -9.74 11.34
CA SER A 66 -3.26 -11.09 11.93
C SER A 66 -4.44 -11.34 12.87
N SER A 67 -4.77 -10.40 13.76
CA SER A 67 -5.95 -10.54 14.64
C SER A 67 -7.27 -10.69 13.87
N ILE A 68 -7.46 -9.92 12.79
CA ILE A 68 -8.67 -10.03 11.96
C ILE A 68 -8.71 -11.37 11.22
N LYS A 69 -7.57 -11.82 10.67
CA LYS A 69 -7.45 -13.14 10.04
C LYS A 69 -7.76 -14.27 10.99
N ASP A 70 -7.28 -14.20 12.22
CA ASP A 70 -7.55 -15.22 13.23
C ASP A 70 -9.05 -15.30 13.52
N ILE A 71 -9.74 -14.16 13.68
CA ILE A 71 -11.20 -14.13 13.86
C ILE A 71 -11.91 -14.75 12.66
N VAL A 72 -11.59 -14.33 11.43
CA VAL A 72 -12.21 -14.83 10.19
C VAL A 72 -11.99 -16.34 10.01
N LYS A 73 -10.80 -16.82 10.35
CA LYS A 73 -10.46 -18.25 10.30
C LYS A 73 -11.21 -19.05 11.37
N ASN A 74 -11.25 -18.54 12.60
CA ASN A 74 -11.89 -19.24 13.73
C ASN A 74 -13.39 -19.45 13.53
N VAL A 75 -14.07 -18.49 12.90
CA VAL A 75 -15.49 -18.62 12.56
C VAL A 75 -15.73 -19.36 11.24
N GLY A 76 -14.69 -19.89 10.58
CA GLY A 76 -14.79 -20.61 9.31
C GLY A 76 -15.38 -19.75 8.20
N ALA A 77 -14.94 -18.49 8.11
CA ALA A 77 -15.32 -17.54 7.07
C ALA A 77 -14.19 -17.37 6.02
N ASP A 78 -13.03 -18.00 6.21
CA ASP A 78 -11.87 -17.95 5.31
C ASP A 78 -12.08 -18.71 3.99
N SER A 79 -13.00 -19.66 3.99
CA SER A 79 -13.35 -20.50 2.84
C SER A 79 -14.88 -20.57 2.72
N LYS A 80 -15.47 -19.93 1.70
CA LYS A 80 -16.91 -20.13 1.46
C LYS A 80 -17.12 -21.50 0.81
N PRO A 81 -17.95 -22.38 1.38
CA PRO A 81 -18.35 -23.60 0.69
C PRO A 81 -19.13 -23.23 -0.58
N ILE A 82 -18.84 -23.94 -1.68
CA ILE A 82 -19.59 -23.83 -2.93
C ILE A 82 -21.00 -24.37 -2.66
N TRP A 83 -22.01 -23.50 -2.56
CA TRP A 83 -23.40 -23.93 -2.59
C TRP A 83 -23.83 -24.15 -4.04
N LEU A 84 -24.32 -25.36 -4.32
CA LEU A 84 -24.64 -25.88 -5.65
C LEU A 84 -25.53 -24.94 -6.48
N GLY A 85 -25.12 -24.73 -7.73
CA GLY A 85 -25.94 -24.18 -8.79
C GLY A 85 -25.24 -24.12 -10.15
N ILE A 86 -23.93 -23.86 -10.20
CA ILE A 86 -23.17 -23.81 -11.46
C ILE A 86 -21.72 -24.29 -11.21
N CYS A 87 -21.51 -25.60 -11.15
CA CYS A 87 -20.22 -26.20 -11.58
C CYS A 87 -20.52 -26.88 -12.92
N ILE A 88 -20.29 -26.16 -14.02
CA ILE A 88 -20.31 -26.75 -15.36
C ILE A 88 -18.99 -27.50 -15.53
N ARG A 89 -19.09 -28.77 -15.94
CA ARG A 89 -17.98 -29.72 -16.13
C ARG A 89 -16.77 -29.07 -16.81
N GLY A 90 -15.58 -29.20 -16.19
CA GLY A 90 -14.30 -29.15 -16.88
C GLY A 90 -13.40 -27.92 -16.67
N LYS A 91 -13.72 -26.97 -15.79
CA LYS A 91 -12.80 -25.90 -15.37
C LYS A 91 -12.86 -25.72 -13.86
N ASP A 92 -11.70 -25.51 -13.24
CA ASP A 92 -11.49 -25.41 -11.80
C ASP A 92 -12.62 -24.62 -11.10
N CYS A 93 -13.43 -25.30 -10.29
CA CYS A 93 -14.38 -24.64 -9.41
C CYS A 93 -13.55 -23.93 -8.33
N LYS A 94 -13.15 -22.66 -8.59
CA LYS A 94 -12.46 -21.82 -7.61
C LYS A 94 -13.37 -21.67 -6.39
N VAL A 95 -12.87 -22.06 -5.22
CA VAL A 95 -13.47 -21.74 -3.93
C VAL A 95 -13.71 -20.23 -3.91
N ASN A 96 -14.92 -19.77 -3.62
CA ASN A 96 -15.15 -18.35 -3.37
C ASN A 96 -14.43 -18.01 -2.05
N LYS A 97 -13.21 -17.47 -2.15
CA LYS A 97 -12.52 -16.89 -1.00
C LYS A 97 -13.32 -15.67 -0.55
N LEU A 98 -13.68 -15.60 0.73
CA LEU A 98 -14.20 -14.35 1.29
C LEU A 98 -13.10 -13.31 1.24
N PHE A 99 -13.33 -12.20 0.55
CA PHE A 99 -12.33 -11.14 0.43
C PHE A 99 -12.14 -10.45 1.79
N MET A 100 -10.92 -10.00 2.05
CA MET A 100 -10.60 -9.19 3.23
C MET A 100 -10.14 -7.81 2.80
N LEU A 101 -10.85 -6.78 3.25
CA LEU A 101 -10.64 -5.40 2.86
C LEU A 101 -10.42 -4.51 4.07
N ILE A 102 -9.59 -3.50 3.88
CA ILE A 102 -9.65 -2.31 4.73
C ILE A 102 -10.66 -1.36 4.07
N GLY A 103 -11.87 -1.27 4.65
CA GLY A 103 -13.03 -0.53 4.12
C GLY A 103 -12.93 0.98 4.28
N GLU A 104 -12.13 1.44 5.26
CA GLU A 104 -11.81 2.85 5.47
C GLU A 104 -10.45 2.96 6.16
N THR A 105 -9.53 3.72 5.59
CA THR A 105 -8.23 3.90 6.24
C THR A 105 -7.44 5.13 5.86
N SER A 106 -6.66 5.62 6.82
CA SER A 106 -5.74 6.73 6.59
C SER A 106 -4.56 6.73 7.57
N SER A 107 -3.83 7.83 7.65
CA SER A 107 -2.75 8.01 8.64
C SER A 107 -3.32 8.13 10.06
N ALA A 108 -4.08 9.19 10.33
CA ALA A 108 -4.58 9.53 11.65
C ALA A 108 -6.11 9.73 11.66
N TYR A 109 -6.77 9.32 12.75
CA TYR A 109 -8.22 9.54 12.91
C TYR A 109 -8.51 10.98 13.36
N GLY A 110 -9.80 11.36 13.46
CA GLY A 110 -10.19 12.72 13.83
C GLY A 110 -10.04 13.74 12.70
N GLY A 111 -10.21 13.30 11.45
CA GLY A 111 -10.06 14.13 10.25
C GLY A 111 -8.62 14.27 9.74
N GLY A 112 -7.66 13.53 10.32
CA GLY A 112 -6.25 13.59 9.96
C GLY A 112 -5.48 14.63 10.77
N ALA A 113 -4.16 14.47 10.84
CA ALA A 113 -3.26 15.34 11.57
C ALA A 113 -3.02 16.65 10.79
N PRO A 114 -3.39 17.83 11.36
CA PRO A 114 -3.19 19.11 10.69
C PRO A 114 -1.72 19.35 10.33
N GLY A 115 -1.46 19.72 9.08
CA GLY A 115 -0.10 20.00 8.57
C GLY A 115 0.81 18.77 8.42
N LEU A 116 0.31 17.56 8.71
CA LEU A 116 1.08 16.31 8.57
C LEU A 116 0.40 15.34 7.60
N SER A 117 -0.89 15.06 7.78
CA SER A 117 -1.61 14.08 6.97
C SER A 117 -1.79 14.47 5.50
N ASN A 118 -1.61 15.74 5.15
CA ASN A 118 -1.70 16.29 3.79
C ASN A 118 -0.34 16.64 3.19
N THR A 119 0.76 16.17 3.78
CA THR A 119 2.12 16.51 3.36
C THR A 119 2.92 15.28 3.01
N PHE A 120 4.15 15.46 2.51
CA PHE A 120 4.99 14.36 2.07
C PHE A 120 5.25 13.33 3.18
N VAL A 121 5.28 13.73 4.45
CA VAL A 121 5.49 12.79 5.56
C VAL A 121 4.36 11.74 5.68
N ALA A 122 3.15 12.02 5.20
CA ALA A 122 2.05 11.05 5.17
C ALA A 122 2.31 9.88 4.19
N THR A 123 3.11 10.13 3.16
CA THR A 123 3.38 9.15 2.08
C THR A 123 4.11 7.90 2.56
N PHE A 124 4.91 8.01 3.63
CA PHE A 124 5.57 6.85 4.25
C PHE A 124 4.55 5.86 4.79
N ILE A 125 3.60 6.34 5.60
CA ILE A 125 2.52 5.50 6.13
C ILE A 125 1.67 4.94 4.99
N TRP A 126 1.38 5.75 3.98
CA TRP A 126 0.50 5.32 2.90
C TRP A 126 1.13 4.22 2.04
N LEU A 127 2.39 4.39 1.60
CA LEU A 127 3.09 3.37 0.82
C LEU A 127 3.32 2.09 1.63
N ASP A 128 3.70 2.23 2.91
CA ASP A 128 3.90 1.07 3.78
C ASP A 128 2.60 0.28 3.95
N LYS A 129 1.48 0.96 4.15
CA LYS A 129 0.16 0.32 4.27
C LYS A 129 -0.20 -0.48 3.04
N LEU A 130 0.00 0.07 1.84
CA LEU A 130 -0.28 -0.63 0.60
C LEU A 130 0.57 -1.91 0.47
N GLY A 131 1.87 -1.81 0.76
CA GLY A 131 2.78 -2.96 0.71
C GLY A 131 2.48 -4.02 1.78
N MET A 132 2.26 -3.58 3.02
CA MET A 132 1.94 -4.45 4.15
C MET A 132 0.61 -5.17 3.96
N ALA A 133 -0.42 -4.46 3.49
CA ALA A 133 -1.73 -5.01 3.21
C ALA A 133 -1.64 -6.11 2.14
N ALA A 134 -1.00 -5.81 1.01
CA ALA A 134 -0.84 -6.76 -0.09
C ALA A 134 -0.02 -7.99 0.32
N ARG A 135 1.12 -7.78 1.00
CA ARG A 135 1.97 -8.88 1.52
C ARG A 135 1.19 -9.80 2.46
N ASN A 136 0.28 -9.23 3.24
CA ASN A 136 -0.61 -9.97 4.12
C ASN A 136 -1.92 -10.39 3.43
N GLY A 137 -2.00 -10.39 2.10
CA GLY A 137 -3.13 -10.97 1.37
C GLY A 137 -4.47 -10.27 1.58
N LEU A 138 -4.46 -8.98 1.93
CA LEU A 138 -5.62 -8.11 1.80
C LEU A 138 -5.85 -7.77 0.33
N ASP A 139 -7.10 -7.81 -0.10
CA ASP A 139 -7.45 -7.71 -1.50
C ASP A 139 -7.68 -6.25 -1.93
N ILE A 140 -8.24 -5.41 -1.06
CA ILE A 140 -8.57 -4.01 -1.33
C ILE A 140 -8.26 -3.14 -0.10
N VAL A 141 -7.72 -1.93 -0.36
CA VAL A 141 -7.47 -0.88 0.63
C VAL A 141 -8.19 0.38 0.19
N VAL A 142 -9.17 0.84 0.97
CA VAL A 142 -9.97 2.04 0.68
C VAL A 142 -9.43 3.24 1.45
N ARG A 143 -8.86 4.20 0.71
CA ARG A 143 -8.27 5.41 1.28
C ARG A 143 -9.34 6.41 1.71
N GLN A 144 -9.36 6.73 3.00
CA GLN A 144 -10.03 7.91 3.54
C GLN A 144 -9.08 9.12 3.43
N THR A 145 -9.37 10.13 2.60
CA THR A 145 -10.46 10.24 1.61
C THR A 145 -9.91 10.84 0.33
N LEU A 146 -10.66 10.77 -0.76
CA LEU A 146 -10.32 11.48 -1.99
C LEU A 146 -10.30 13.01 -1.77
N PHE A 147 -11.29 13.55 -1.06
CA PHE A 147 -11.48 15.00 -0.88
C PHE A 147 -12.02 15.32 0.54
N ARG A 148 -11.58 16.44 1.11
CA ARG A 148 -11.84 16.94 2.50
C ARG A 148 -11.08 16.24 3.63
N GLY A 149 -10.87 16.99 4.72
CA GLY A 149 -10.07 16.53 5.86
C GLY A 149 -8.57 16.68 5.60
N ASN A 150 -7.78 16.66 6.67
CA ASN A 150 -6.32 16.80 6.58
C ASN A 150 -5.64 15.60 5.92
N TYR A 151 -6.34 14.48 5.75
CA TYR A 151 -5.81 13.28 5.11
C TYR A 151 -6.26 13.08 3.66
N SER A 152 -6.87 14.10 3.06
CA SER A 152 -7.39 14.02 1.70
C SER A 152 -6.27 13.80 0.68
N LEU A 153 -6.62 13.18 -0.44
CA LEU A 153 -5.74 13.09 -1.61
C LEU A 153 -5.71 14.41 -2.40
N LEU A 154 -6.81 15.17 -2.38
CA LEU A 154 -6.94 16.48 -3.02
C LEU A 154 -7.12 17.57 -1.96
N ASP A 155 -6.50 18.73 -2.16
CA ASP A 155 -6.77 19.91 -1.34
C ASP A 155 -8.10 20.58 -1.71
N GLU A 156 -8.46 21.67 -1.02
CA GLU A 156 -9.72 22.40 -1.22
C GLU A 156 -9.85 23.01 -2.64
N ASP A 157 -8.71 23.30 -3.29
CA ASP A 157 -8.64 23.80 -4.66
C ASP A 157 -8.62 22.65 -5.69
N LEU A 158 -8.91 21.41 -5.26
CA LEU A 158 -8.83 20.18 -6.06
C LEU A 158 -7.43 19.88 -6.62
N ARG A 159 -6.38 20.43 -6.00
CA ARG A 159 -5.00 20.14 -6.39
C ARG A 159 -4.53 18.85 -5.72
N PRO A 160 -3.83 17.97 -6.46
CA PRO A 160 -3.25 16.77 -5.89
C PRO A 160 -2.21 17.03 -4.80
N LEU A 161 -2.41 16.37 -3.65
CA LEU A 161 -1.45 16.32 -2.55
C LEU A 161 -0.47 15.15 -2.74
N PRO A 162 0.63 15.07 -1.95
CA PRO A 162 1.68 14.07 -2.16
C PRO A 162 1.18 12.62 -2.22
N ASP A 163 0.21 12.24 -1.38
CA ASP A 163 -0.38 10.90 -1.38
C ASP A 163 -1.15 10.58 -2.67
N TRP A 164 -1.70 11.59 -3.36
CA TRP A 164 -2.36 11.39 -4.65
C TRP A 164 -1.36 11.00 -5.72
N TRP A 165 -0.24 11.73 -5.81
CA TRP A 165 0.83 11.41 -6.76
C TRP A 165 1.43 10.04 -6.52
N LEU A 166 1.68 9.70 -5.25
CA LEU A 166 2.09 8.37 -4.84
C LEU A 166 1.08 7.30 -5.30
N SER A 167 -0.22 7.55 -5.10
CA SER A 167 -1.28 6.63 -5.50
C SER A 167 -1.36 6.43 -7.01
N VAL A 168 -1.16 7.48 -7.80
CA VAL A 168 -1.12 7.41 -9.28
C VAL A 168 0.07 6.60 -9.76
N ILE A 169 1.27 6.85 -9.21
CA ILE A 169 2.49 6.09 -9.54
C ILE A 169 2.30 4.62 -9.17
N TYR A 170 1.84 4.33 -7.96
CA TYR A 170 1.53 2.97 -7.52
C TYR A 170 0.53 2.30 -8.48
N LYS A 171 -0.56 3.00 -8.83
CA LYS A 171 -1.58 2.48 -9.74
C LYS A 171 -1.06 2.27 -11.16
N LYS A 172 -0.11 3.07 -11.66
CA LYS A 172 0.49 2.92 -12.99
C LYS A 172 1.43 1.72 -13.05
N ILE A 173 2.16 1.45 -11.96
CA ILE A 173 3.29 0.51 -11.97
C ILE A 173 2.94 -0.87 -11.41
N VAL A 174 2.29 -0.91 -10.25
CA VAL A 174 2.19 -2.10 -9.40
C VAL A 174 1.01 -2.98 -9.79
N ASP A 175 1.28 -4.26 -10.03
CA ASP A 175 0.27 -5.30 -10.27
C ASP A 175 -0.16 -5.97 -8.95
N PRO A 176 -1.38 -6.53 -8.83
CA PRO A 176 -1.82 -7.20 -7.61
C PRO A 176 -1.01 -8.46 -7.24
N ARG A 177 -0.29 -9.08 -8.18
CA ARG A 177 0.53 -10.27 -7.91
C ARG A 177 1.76 -9.92 -7.07
N VAL A 178 1.73 -10.33 -5.80
CA VAL A 178 2.83 -10.21 -4.84
C VAL A 178 3.88 -11.28 -5.12
N VAL A 179 5.17 -10.92 -5.09
CA VAL A 179 6.29 -11.86 -5.23
C VAL A 179 7.27 -11.73 -4.06
N PRO A 180 8.06 -12.77 -3.75
CA PRO A 180 9.09 -12.66 -2.72
C PRO A 180 10.12 -11.57 -3.04
N CYS A 181 10.52 -10.81 -2.01
CA CYS A 181 11.63 -9.88 -2.10
C CYS A 181 12.95 -10.55 -1.72
N ASN A 182 13.84 -10.77 -2.68
CA ASN A 182 15.21 -11.19 -2.40
C ASN A 182 16.10 -9.96 -2.19
N VAL A 183 15.92 -9.26 -1.07
CA VAL A 183 16.67 -8.04 -0.72
C VAL A 183 17.10 -8.07 0.75
N THR A 184 18.30 -7.57 1.03
CA THR A 184 18.78 -7.38 2.41
C THR A 184 18.61 -5.92 2.82
N VAL A 185 17.84 -5.65 3.88
CA VAL A 185 17.50 -4.29 4.33
C VAL A 185 17.63 -4.11 5.83
N SER A 186 17.92 -2.88 6.27
CA SER A 186 17.89 -2.48 7.68
C SER A 186 16.46 -2.22 8.17
N ARG A 187 16.20 -2.20 9.48
CA ARG A 187 14.88 -1.90 10.08
C ARG A 187 14.23 -0.59 9.62
N THR A 188 15.02 0.42 9.26
CA THR A 188 14.55 1.73 8.78
C THR A 188 14.22 1.76 7.28
N VAL A 189 14.45 0.65 6.59
CA VAL A 189 14.11 0.47 5.17
C VAL A 189 13.07 -0.63 5.08
N ARG A 190 12.00 -0.37 4.33
CA ARG A 190 10.91 -1.32 4.12
C ARG A 190 10.66 -1.42 2.63
N LEU A 191 10.78 -2.64 2.10
CA LEU A 191 10.62 -2.93 0.68
C LEU A 191 9.58 -4.03 0.47
N TYR A 192 8.86 -3.90 -0.62
CA TYR A 192 7.78 -4.79 -1.07
C TYR A 192 7.97 -5.07 -2.55
N CYS A 193 7.61 -6.28 -2.99
CA CYS A 193 7.90 -6.76 -4.33
C CYS A 193 6.63 -7.33 -4.96
N HIS A 194 6.35 -6.84 -6.15
CA HIS A 194 5.19 -7.23 -6.94
C HIS A 194 5.63 -7.43 -8.38
N CYS A 195 4.78 -8.08 -9.17
CA CYS A 195 4.88 -7.97 -10.61
C CYS A 195 4.55 -6.53 -11.06
N THR A 196 5.07 -6.10 -12.20
CA THR A 196 4.59 -4.89 -12.85
C THR A 196 3.31 -5.14 -13.62
N LYS A 197 2.54 -4.08 -13.87
CA LYS A 197 1.46 -4.13 -14.85
C LYS A 197 2.00 -4.47 -16.25
N LYS A 198 1.14 -5.09 -17.06
CA LYS A 198 1.43 -5.39 -18.47
C LYS A 198 1.65 -4.10 -19.26
N HIS A 199 2.56 -4.15 -20.23
CA HIS A 199 2.89 -3.08 -21.20
C HIS A 199 3.30 -1.73 -20.60
N ILE A 200 3.93 -1.72 -19.42
CA ILE A 200 4.30 -0.47 -18.73
C ILE A 200 5.21 0.47 -19.55
N PHE A 201 6.08 -0.09 -20.41
CA PHE A 201 7.03 0.66 -21.24
C PHE A 201 6.96 0.30 -22.73
N ASN A 202 5.85 -0.28 -23.21
CA ASN A 202 5.79 -0.94 -24.53
C ASN A 202 6.85 -2.05 -24.74
N LEU A 203 7.55 -2.45 -23.67
CA LEU A 203 8.51 -3.56 -23.62
C LEU A 203 7.81 -4.89 -23.26
N TYR A 204 8.49 -6.00 -23.52
CA TYR A 204 8.14 -7.31 -22.97
C TYR A 204 8.06 -7.19 -21.44
N SER A 205 6.86 -7.36 -20.91
CA SER A 205 6.51 -7.25 -19.50
C SER A 205 5.45 -8.33 -19.27
N PRO A 206 5.21 -8.76 -18.02
CA PRO A 206 5.58 -8.14 -16.76
C PRO A 206 7.01 -8.44 -16.28
N PHE A 207 7.48 -7.52 -15.45
CA PHE A 207 8.75 -7.53 -14.73
C PHE A 207 8.49 -7.59 -13.22
N ILE A 208 9.54 -7.45 -12.42
CA ILE A 208 9.43 -7.21 -10.98
C ILE A 208 9.52 -5.70 -10.70
N VAL A 209 8.66 -5.20 -9.82
CA VAL A 209 8.82 -3.90 -9.18
C VAL A 209 9.12 -4.09 -7.69
N VAL A 210 10.22 -3.51 -7.25
CA VAL A 210 10.56 -3.36 -5.83
C VAL A 210 10.22 -1.93 -5.43
N PHE A 211 9.32 -1.75 -4.48
CA PHE A 211 8.95 -0.42 -4.00
C PHE A 211 9.00 -0.35 -2.48
N GLY A 212 9.16 0.85 -1.96
CA GLY A 212 9.23 1.04 -0.53
C GLY A 212 9.87 2.34 -0.13
N LEU A 213 10.45 2.36 1.07
CA LEU A 213 10.80 3.59 1.75
C LEU A 213 12.05 3.48 2.60
N ASN A 214 12.67 4.63 2.86
CA ASN A 214 13.72 4.82 3.85
C ASN A 214 13.31 5.95 4.80
N VAL A 215 13.05 5.60 6.07
CA VAL A 215 12.77 6.58 7.13
C VAL A 215 14.03 7.08 7.84
N ASN A 216 15.21 6.65 7.43
CA ASN A 216 16.47 7.10 8.01
C ASN A 216 16.89 8.47 7.45
N LYS A 217 17.60 9.24 8.27
CA LYS A 217 18.28 10.48 7.87
C LYS A 217 19.50 10.25 6.97
N SER A 218 20.00 9.02 6.92
CA SER A 218 21.13 8.63 6.09
C SER A 218 20.67 7.91 4.83
N GLN A 219 21.47 8.04 3.77
CA GLN A 219 21.30 7.23 2.56
C GLN A 219 21.57 5.76 2.90
N MET A 220 20.72 4.88 2.39
CA MET A 220 20.85 3.44 2.58
C MET A 220 21.25 2.76 1.27
N GLN A 221 21.97 1.65 1.38
CA GLN A 221 22.36 0.82 0.24
C GLN A 221 21.48 -0.43 0.22
N VAL A 222 20.94 -0.76 -0.95
CA VAL A 222 20.12 -1.96 -1.16
C VAL A 222 20.80 -2.82 -2.21
N LYS A 223 21.17 -4.04 -1.84
CA LYS A 223 21.71 -5.04 -2.77
C LYS A 223 20.55 -5.88 -3.32
N LEU A 224 20.45 -5.94 -4.64
CA LEU A 224 19.59 -6.90 -5.33
C LEU A 224 20.36 -8.21 -5.47
N HIS A 225 19.79 -9.32 -4.98
CA HIS A 225 20.41 -10.62 -5.20
C HIS A 225 20.15 -11.07 -6.64
N GLU A 226 21.16 -11.65 -7.29
CA GLU A 226 21.06 -12.24 -8.63
C GLU A 226 20.76 -11.22 -9.77
N TYR A 227 21.01 -9.93 -9.53
CA TYR A 227 20.84 -8.87 -10.54
C TYR A 227 21.86 -7.75 -10.40
N ASP A 228 22.68 -7.56 -11.44
CA ASP A 228 23.76 -6.54 -11.47
C ASP A 228 23.62 -5.54 -12.64
N GLY A 229 22.40 -5.34 -13.15
CA GLY A 229 22.11 -4.50 -14.31
C GLY A 229 21.63 -3.08 -13.98
N TYR A 230 20.80 -2.53 -14.87
CA TYR A 230 20.17 -1.22 -14.72
C TYR A 230 18.68 -1.37 -14.41
N VAL A 231 18.18 -0.57 -13.47
CA VAL A 231 16.75 -0.52 -13.12
C VAL A 231 16.16 0.82 -13.50
N TRP A 232 14.85 0.83 -13.78
CA TRP A 232 14.10 2.08 -13.92
C TRP A 232 13.61 2.53 -12.56
N GLU A 233 14.09 3.69 -12.12
CA GLU A 233 13.81 4.28 -10.81
C GLU A 233 12.78 5.40 -10.89
N TYR A 234 11.80 5.34 -10.00
CA TYR A 234 10.95 6.45 -9.60
C TYR A 234 11.29 6.82 -8.16
N SER A 235 12.16 7.81 -7.98
CA SER A 235 12.54 8.32 -6.66
C SER A 235 11.62 9.47 -6.26
N LEU A 236 10.91 9.31 -5.13
CA LEU A 236 10.00 10.32 -4.59
C LEU A 236 10.60 10.98 -3.35
N THR A 237 10.68 12.31 -3.37
CA THR A 237 11.19 13.12 -2.27
C THR A 237 10.31 14.34 -2.01
N ALA A 238 10.35 14.86 -0.79
CA ALA A 238 9.71 16.13 -0.48
C ALA A 238 10.47 17.29 -1.13
N LYS A 239 9.76 18.32 -1.56
CA LYS A 239 10.40 19.60 -1.90
C LYS A 239 10.71 20.37 -0.62
N GLY A 240 11.98 20.47 -0.27
CA GLY A 240 12.46 21.22 0.90
C GLY A 240 12.33 20.48 2.23
N SER A 241 11.10 20.35 2.76
CA SER A 241 10.86 19.71 4.07
C SER A 241 9.86 18.57 3.98
N LEU A 242 9.91 17.62 4.93
CA LEU A 242 8.96 16.49 4.98
C LEU A 242 7.50 16.93 5.16
N VAL A 243 7.26 18.11 5.69
CA VAL A 243 5.92 18.69 5.83
C VAL A 243 5.51 19.55 4.63
N SER A 244 6.22 19.42 3.50
CA SER A 244 5.84 20.04 2.24
C SER A 244 4.62 19.35 1.61
N LYS A 245 3.75 20.15 0.99
CA LYS A 245 2.65 19.65 0.14
C LYS A 245 3.11 19.39 -1.30
N ASP A 246 4.34 19.78 -1.64
CA ASP A 246 4.95 19.54 -2.94
C ASP A 246 5.82 18.27 -2.90
N ILE A 247 5.59 17.36 -3.84
CA ILE A 247 6.37 16.13 -4.05
C ILE A 247 7.20 16.24 -5.33
N GLN A 248 8.40 15.67 -5.31
CA GLN A 248 9.28 15.59 -6.47
C GLN A 248 9.42 14.14 -6.93
N LEU A 249 9.36 13.92 -8.23
CA LEU A 249 9.74 12.67 -8.89
C LEU A 249 11.09 12.88 -9.58
N ASN A 250 12.09 12.08 -9.21
CA ASN A 250 13.43 12.14 -9.80
C ASN A 250 14.04 13.57 -9.75
N GLY A 251 13.71 14.34 -8.71
CA GLY A 251 14.15 15.72 -8.52
C GLY A 251 13.27 16.80 -9.17
N LYS A 252 12.28 16.43 -9.99
CA LYS A 252 11.32 17.37 -10.62
C LYS A 252 10.02 17.43 -9.82
N THR A 253 9.60 18.65 -9.45
CA THR A 253 8.33 18.85 -8.75
C THR A 253 7.14 18.43 -9.62
N LEU A 254 6.28 17.57 -9.10
CA LEU A 254 5.04 17.18 -9.75
C LEU A 254 3.98 18.24 -9.53
N SER A 255 3.31 18.64 -10.62
CA SER A 255 2.19 19.58 -10.59
C SER A 255 1.26 19.28 -11.75
N VAL A 256 -0.03 19.51 -11.54
CA VAL A 256 -1.00 19.48 -12.64
C VAL A 256 -0.95 20.82 -13.34
N THR A 257 -0.99 20.80 -14.67
CA THR A 257 -1.09 22.03 -15.48
C THR A 257 -2.42 22.73 -15.23
N SER A 258 -2.53 24.02 -15.58
CA SER A 258 -3.79 24.78 -15.46
C SER A 258 -4.95 24.17 -16.26
N SER A 259 -4.67 23.37 -17.28
CA SER A 259 -5.65 22.65 -18.09
C SER A 259 -5.99 21.24 -17.56
N GLY A 260 -5.53 20.86 -16.37
CA GLY A 260 -5.82 19.56 -15.76
C GLY A 260 -4.98 18.40 -16.31
N ILE A 261 -3.96 18.68 -17.13
CA ILE A 261 -3.09 17.65 -17.72
C ILE A 261 -2.01 17.26 -16.70
N LEU A 262 -1.83 15.95 -16.51
CA LEU A 262 -0.78 15.37 -15.68
C LEU A 262 0.58 15.46 -16.39
N PRO A 263 1.68 15.69 -15.66
CA PRO A 263 3.01 15.64 -16.24
C PRO A 263 3.37 14.19 -16.59
N ASP A 264 4.33 14.02 -17.50
CA ASP A 264 4.92 12.71 -17.72
C ASP A 264 5.58 12.19 -16.45
N LEU A 265 5.22 10.96 -16.09
CA LEU A 265 5.76 10.25 -14.93
C LEU A 265 6.77 9.24 -15.47
N ASP A 266 7.97 9.75 -15.77
CA ASP A 266 9.05 8.98 -16.37
C ASP A 266 10.07 8.53 -15.33
N PRO A 267 10.55 7.29 -15.42
CA PRO A 267 11.63 6.81 -14.60
C PRO A 267 12.99 7.35 -15.08
N VAL A 268 13.99 7.23 -14.23
CA VAL A 268 15.40 7.38 -14.62
C VAL A 268 16.10 6.03 -14.57
N LEU A 269 17.05 5.80 -15.47
CA LEU A 269 17.84 4.57 -15.48
C LEU A 269 19.00 4.69 -14.48
N VAL A 270 19.11 3.75 -13.54
CA VAL A 270 20.17 3.74 -12.52
C VAL A 270 20.86 2.37 -12.44
N SER A 271 22.18 2.37 -12.20
CA SER A 271 22.96 1.15 -12.02
C SER A 271 22.65 0.51 -10.67
N ALA A 272 22.35 -0.79 -10.66
CA ALA A 272 22.22 -1.59 -9.44
C ALA A 272 23.57 -2.11 -8.91
N ASN A 273 24.66 -1.93 -9.65
CA ASN A 273 26.00 -2.40 -9.29
C ASN A 273 26.80 -1.32 -8.53
N PRO A 274 27.38 -1.61 -7.35
CA PRO A 274 27.23 -2.84 -6.55
C PRO A 274 26.00 -2.84 -5.64
N TYR A 275 25.31 -1.70 -5.54
CA TYR A 275 24.08 -1.52 -4.78
C TYR A 275 23.25 -0.36 -5.34
N LEU A 276 21.94 -0.41 -5.12
CA LEU A 276 21.03 0.73 -5.31
C LEU A 276 21.13 1.69 -4.12
N LYS A 277 21.08 2.99 -4.41
CA LYS A 277 21.15 4.06 -3.41
C LYS A 277 19.75 4.57 -3.08
N LEU A 278 19.27 4.29 -1.87
CA LEU A 278 18.00 4.80 -1.38
C LEU A 278 18.22 6.05 -0.55
N ARG A 279 17.71 7.19 -1.03
CA ARG A 279 17.94 8.52 -0.41
C ARG A 279 17.36 8.60 1.01
N PRO A 280 17.90 9.48 1.88
CA PRO A 280 17.26 9.80 3.16
C PRO A 280 15.81 10.22 2.99
N TYR A 281 14.94 9.82 3.92
CA TYR A 281 13.53 10.22 3.94
C TYR A 281 12.88 10.24 2.55
N SER A 282 12.94 9.11 1.86
CA SER A 282 12.45 8.99 0.49
C SER A 282 11.64 7.72 0.29
N LEU A 283 10.88 7.71 -0.80
CA LEU A 283 10.22 6.53 -1.34
C LEU A 283 10.83 6.19 -2.70
N THR A 284 10.76 4.93 -3.09
CA THR A 284 11.24 4.49 -4.41
C THR A 284 10.34 3.43 -5.02
N PHE A 285 10.35 3.38 -6.36
CA PHE A 285 9.94 2.23 -7.15
C PHE A 285 11.07 1.89 -8.13
N TRP A 286 11.62 0.69 -8.02
CA TRP A 286 12.62 0.15 -8.93
C TRP A 286 11.98 -0.96 -9.77
N ILE A 287 11.87 -0.74 -11.08
CA ILE A 287 11.46 -1.79 -12.00
C ILE A 287 12.72 -2.51 -12.47
N ILE A 288 12.80 -3.78 -12.14
CA ILE A 288 13.91 -4.67 -12.47
C ILE A 288 13.51 -5.45 -13.73
N PRO A 289 14.22 -5.30 -14.87
CA PRO A 289 13.95 -6.04 -16.11
C PRO A 289 14.33 -7.51 -16.00
N MET A 290 13.67 -8.24 -15.09
CA MET A 290 13.80 -9.68 -14.89
C MET A 290 12.45 -10.32 -15.13
N HIS A 291 12.46 -11.40 -15.92
CA HIS A 291 11.30 -12.26 -16.10
C HIS A 291 11.35 -13.40 -15.07
N THR A 292 10.23 -13.64 -14.40
CA THR A 292 10.07 -14.77 -13.47
C THR A 292 8.79 -15.50 -13.79
N SER A 293 8.77 -16.81 -13.52
CA SER A 293 7.57 -17.64 -13.65
C SER A 293 6.43 -17.12 -12.77
N SER A 294 6.74 -16.55 -11.59
CA SER A 294 5.76 -15.92 -10.70
C SER A 294 5.03 -14.73 -11.32
N CYS A 295 5.61 -14.12 -12.36
CA CYS A 295 5.00 -13.03 -13.09
C CYS A 295 4.53 -13.45 -14.49
N SER A 296 4.52 -14.73 -14.88
CA SER A 296 4.08 -15.13 -16.22
C SER A 296 2.69 -14.59 -16.59
N ILE A 297 2.51 -14.30 -17.87
CA ILE A 297 1.20 -14.01 -18.43
C ILE A 297 0.55 -15.36 -18.70
N GLU A 298 -0.39 -15.78 -17.86
CA GLU A 298 -1.43 -16.74 -18.26
C GLU A 298 -2.36 -16.12 -19.31
#